data_AF-A0A6J4VFC7-F1
#
_entry.id   AF-A0A6J4VFC7-F1
#
_cell.length_a   1.000
_cell.length_b   1.000
_cell.length_c   1.000
_cell.angle_alpha   90.00
_cell.angle_beta   90.00
_cell.angle_gamma   90.00
#
_symmetry.space_group_name_H-M   'P 1'
#
loop_
_entity.id
_entity.type
_entity.pdbx_description
1 polymer ?
#
loop_
_entity_poly.entity_id
_entity_poly.type
_entity_poly.pdbx_seq_one_letter_code
_entity_poly.pdbx_strand_id
1 'polypeptide(L)'
;MRRLTNDPIFAERVVLDYRRAGLDARTRAMLDYAIKITRASVECDETDIVALRDHGFTTDAIYDIINTAAIYNFNNRVANASGFLPDRLNHGLYR
;
A
#
# COMPACT_ATOMS: atom_id res chain seq x y z
N MET A 1 -9.20 -1.80 5.02
CA MET A 1 -9.78 -0.92 3.97
C MET A 1 -11.28 -0.74 4.14
N ARG A 2 -12.16 -1.74 3.92
CA ARG A 2 -13.63 -1.60 4.05
C ARG A 2 -14.17 -0.93 5.34
N ARG A 3 -13.46 -1.06 6.47
CA ARG A 3 -13.85 -0.46 7.77
C ARG A 3 -13.34 0.97 7.98
N LEU A 4 -12.39 1.43 7.16
CA LEU A 4 -11.72 2.74 7.27
C LEU A 4 -12.15 3.68 6.15
N THR A 5 -12.34 3.14 4.95
CA THR A 5 -13.04 3.81 3.85
C THR A 5 -14.50 3.42 3.98
N ASN A 6 -15.37 4.35 4.34
CA ASN A 6 -16.82 4.16 4.43
C ASN A 6 -17.47 3.90 3.04
N ASP A 7 -16.68 3.39 2.09
CA ASP A 7 -17.01 3.03 0.72
C ASP A 7 -16.37 1.64 0.43
N PRO A 8 -17.16 0.56 0.54
CA PRO A 8 -16.68 -0.79 0.28
C PRO A 8 -16.31 -1.04 -1.20
N ILE A 9 -16.87 -0.25 -2.14
CA ILE A 9 -16.60 -0.35 -3.58
C ILE A 9 -15.24 0.30 -3.90
N PHE A 10 -14.89 1.38 -3.21
CA PHE A 10 -13.57 1.98 -3.33
C PHE A 10 -12.46 1.04 -2.87
N ALA A 11 -12.66 0.33 -1.75
CA ALA A 11 -11.72 -0.66 -1.27
C ALA A 11 -11.50 -1.79 -2.29
N GLU A 12 -12.55 -2.29 -2.94
CA GLU A 12 -12.44 -3.31 -4.00
C GLU A 12 -11.75 -2.78 -5.26
N ARG A 13 -12.07 -1.55 -5.69
CA ARG A 13 -11.41 -0.92 -6.84
C ARG A 13 -9.92 -0.73 -6.62
N VAL A 14 -9.50 -0.34 -5.41
CA VAL A 14 -8.08 -0.22 -5.05
C VAL A 14 -7.38 -1.58 -5.04
N VAL A 15 -8.05 -2.64 -4.57
CA VAL A 15 -7.52 -4.02 -4.58
C VAL A 15 -7.34 -4.54 -6.01
N LEU A 16 -8.26 -4.24 -6.92
CA LEU A 16 -8.21 -4.70 -8.32
C LEU A 16 -7.23 -3.89 -9.16
N ASP A 17 -7.37 -2.57 -9.18
CA ASP A 17 -6.47 -1.65 -9.88
C ASP A 17 -6.61 -0.23 -9.31
N TYR A 18 -5.75 0.10 -8.34
CA TYR A 18 -5.72 1.45 -7.74
C TYR A 18 -5.50 2.57 -8.76
N ARG A 19 -4.90 2.30 -9.93
CA ARG A 19 -4.70 3.33 -10.97
C ARG A 19 -6.02 3.76 -11.62
N ARG A 20 -7.03 2.90 -11.58
CA ARG A 20 -8.38 3.14 -12.12
C ARG A 20 -9.41 3.47 -11.03
N ALA A 21 -8.99 3.55 -9.77
CA ALA A 21 -9.89 3.74 -8.63
C ALA A 21 -10.36 5.19 -8.40
N GLY A 22 -10.01 6.14 -9.29
CA GLY A 22 -10.41 7.55 -9.15
C GLY A 22 -9.72 8.25 -7.98
N LEU A 23 -8.48 7.86 -7.66
CA LEU A 23 -7.69 8.46 -6.59
C LEU A 23 -7.26 9.88 -6.93
N ASP A 24 -7.16 10.73 -5.92
CA ASP A 24 -6.46 12.00 -6.07
C ASP A 24 -4.97 11.79 -6.38
N ALA A 25 -4.33 12.81 -6.95
CA ALA A 25 -2.94 12.73 -7.37
C ALA A 25 -2.00 12.38 -6.20
N ARG A 26 -2.30 12.88 -5.00
CA ARG A 26 -1.52 12.68 -3.78
C ARG A 26 -1.55 11.22 -3.33
N THR A 27 -2.72 10.62 -3.24
CA THR A 27 -2.92 9.21 -2.85
C THR A 27 -2.33 8.28 -3.90
N ARG A 28 -2.49 8.62 -5.19
CA ARG A 28 -1.87 7.86 -6.27
C ARG A 28 -0.34 7.84 -6.16
N ALA A 29 0.29 8.99 -5.94
CA ALA A 29 1.75 9.08 -5.78
C ALA A 29 2.26 8.24 -4.59
N MET A 30 1.55 8.28 -3.46
CA MET A 30 1.84 7.41 -2.31
C MET A 30 1.80 5.92 -2.66
N LEU A 31 0.76 5.47 -3.39
CA LEU A 31 0.63 4.07 -3.77
C LEU A 31 1.62 3.65 -4.85
N ASP A 32 1.93 4.53 -5.81
CA ASP A 32 2.97 4.31 -6.81
C ASP A 32 4.32 4.06 -6.13
N TYR A 33 4.67 4.86 -5.10
CA TYR A 33 5.91 4.65 -4.35
C TYR A 33 5.89 3.38 -3.50
N ALA A 34 4.78 3.09 -2.81
CA ALA A 34 4.64 1.84 -2.06
C ALA A 34 4.83 0.60 -2.96
N ILE A 35 4.35 0.66 -4.21
CA ILE A 35 4.56 -0.40 -5.20
C ILE A 35 6.01 -0.48 -5.66
N LYS A 36 6.68 0.65 -5.88
CA LYS A 36 8.11 0.67 -6.19
C LYS A 36 8.92 0.00 -5.08
N ILE A 37 8.65 0.34 -3.81
CA ILE A 37 9.28 -0.31 -2.65
C ILE A 37 9.05 -1.83 -2.66
N THR A 38 7.86 -2.30 -3.01
CA THR A 38 7.56 -3.74 -3.06
C THR A 38 8.24 -4.47 -4.22
N ARG A 39 8.35 -3.85 -5.38
CA ARG A 39 8.78 -4.52 -6.63
C ARG A 39 10.25 -4.31 -6.99
N ALA A 40 10.80 -3.14 -6.65
CA ALA A 40 12.09 -2.67 -7.11
C ALA A 40 12.75 -1.76 -6.05
N SER A 41 12.79 -2.21 -4.79
CA SER A 41 13.32 -1.40 -3.68
C SER A 41 14.76 -0.91 -3.89
N VAL A 42 15.56 -1.64 -4.68
CA VAL A 42 16.94 -1.27 -5.03
C VAL A 42 17.02 -0.09 -6.00
N GLU A 43 15.93 0.24 -6.67
CA GLU A 43 15.80 1.39 -7.58
C GLU A 43 15.21 2.62 -6.88
N CYS A 44 14.84 2.53 -5.60
CA CYS A 44 14.36 3.67 -4.84
C CYS A 44 15.51 4.65 -4.59
N ASP A 45 15.27 5.94 -4.85
CA ASP A 45 16.27 6.99 -4.70
C ASP A 45 15.65 8.32 -4.22
N GLU A 46 16.46 9.38 -4.16
CA GLU A 46 16.03 10.69 -3.69
C GLU A 46 14.95 11.32 -4.58
N THR A 47 14.87 10.96 -5.86
CA THR A 47 13.86 11.51 -6.78
C THR A 47 12.45 11.09 -6.39
N ASP A 48 12.27 9.90 -5.82
CA ASP A 48 10.99 9.45 -5.29
C ASP A 48 10.54 10.31 -4.10
N ILE A 49 11.49 10.68 -3.24
CA ILE A 49 11.25 11.50 -2.05
C ILE A 49 10.85 12.92 -2.46
N VAL A 50 11.52 13.49 -3.46
CA VAL A 50 11.17 14.80 -4.04
C VAL A 50 9.78 14.75 -4.65
N ALA A 51 9.46 13.73 -5.45
CA ALA A 51 8.13 13.60 -6.06
C ALA A 51 7.01 13.54 -5.00
N LEU A 52 7.22 12.87 -3.87
CA LEU A 52 6.24 12.86 -2.78
C LEU A 52 6.11 14.23 -2.10
N ARG A 53 7.21 14.97 -1.93
CA ARG A 53 7.16 16.34 -1.38
C ARG A 53 6.40 17.28 -2.29
N ASP A 54 6.53 17.13 -3.61
CA ASP A 54 5.76 17.92 -4.60
C ASP A 54 4.25 17.66 -4.51
N HIS A 55 3.85 16.49 -4.01
CA HIS A 55 2.47 16.16 -3.66
C HIS A 55 2.05 16.57 -2.23
N GLY A 56 2.89 17.35 -1.53
CA GLY A 56 2.59 17.92 -0.22
C GLY A 56 2.77 16.93 0.94
N PHE A 57 3.55 15.86 0.79
CA PHE A 57 3.92 15.00 1.92
C PHE A 57 5.03 15.64 2.76
N THR A 58 4.86 15.62 4.08
CA THR A 58 5.93 15.97 5.03
C THR A 58 6.96 14.84 5.09
N THR A 59 8.17 15.14 5.57
CA THR A 59 9.22 14.13 5.75
C THR A 59 8.74 12.97 6.63
N ASP A 60 8.06 13.25 7.74
CA ASP A 60 7.53 12.21 8.63
C ASP A 60 6.49 11.33 7.92
N ALA A 61 5.59 11.93 7.14
CA ALA A 61 4.60 11.17 6.37
C ALA A 61 5.26 10.26 5.31
N ILE A 62 6.38 10.69 4.72
CA ILE A 62 7.15 9.87 3.78
C ILE A 62 7.77 8.66 4.51
N TYR A 63 8.33 8.87 5.70
CA TYR A 63 8.81 7.77 6.53
C TYR A 63 7.69 6.80 6.93
N ASP A 64 6.49 7.30 7.23
CA ASP A 64 5.33 6.44 7.53
C ASP A 64 4.94 5.58 6.31
N ILE A 65 4.96 6.14 5.10
CA ILE A 65 4.70 5.40 3.86
C ILE A 65 5.74 4.28 3.68
N ILE A 66 7.03 4.60 3.83
CA ILE A 66 8.13 3.66 3.68
C ILE A 66 8.01 2.52 4.71
N ASN A 67 7.86 2.85 5.98
CA ASN A 67 7.77 1.88 7.07
C ASN A 67 6.55 0.97 6.91
N THR A 68 5.40 1.55 6.56
CA THR A 68 4.18 0.78 6.32
C THR A 68 4.39 -0.23 5.20
N ALA A 69 4.88 0.22 4.04
CA ALA A 69 5.16 -0.67 2.91
C ALA A 69 6.17 -1.77 3.27
N ALA A 70 7.24 -1.42 3.99
CA ALA A 70 8.28 -2.35 4.41
C ALA A 70 7.77 -3.43 5.38
N ILE A 71 6.96 -3.06 6.38
CA ILE A 71 6.40 -4.00 7.36
C ILE A 71 5.47 -5.02 6.68
N TYR A 72 4.60 -4.57 5.78
CA TYR A 72 3.75 -5.50 5.00
C TYR A 72 4.60 -6.41 4.11
N ASN A 73 5.65 -5.89 3.49
CA ASN A 73 6.60 -6.67 2.71
C ASN A 73 7.31 -7.75 3.54
N PHE A 74 7.72 -7.44 4.77
CA PHE A 74 8.30 -8.41 5.69
C PHE A 74 7.27 -9.48 6.11
N ASN A 75 6.10 -9.05 6.60
CA ASN A 75 5.04 -9.96 7.05
C ASN A 75 4.58 -10.91 5.95
N ASN A 76 4.40 -10.41 4.72
CA ASN A 76 4.02 -11.24 3.57
C ASN A 76 5.09 -12.30 3.27
N ARG A 77 6.38 -11.96 3.39
CA ARG A 77 7.47 -12.94 3.20
C ARG A 77 7.46 -14.00 4.30
N VAL A 78 7.28 -13.61 5.56
CA VAL A 78 7.17 -14.55 6.69
C VAL A 78 5.97 -15.49 6.51
N ALA A 79 4.79 -14.96 6.20
CA ALA A 79 3.58 -15.74 5.99
C ALA A 79 3.75 -16.73 4.83
N ASN A 80 4.26 -16.26 3.68
CA ASN A 80 4.47 -17.10 2.50
C ASN A 80 5.53 -18.17 2.74
N ALA A 81 6.63 -17.85 3.41
CA ALA A 81 7.72 -18.78 3.68
C ALA A 81 7.35 -19.83 4.75
N SER A 82 6.52 -19.46 5.72
CA SER A 82 6.08 -20.38 6.79
C SER A 82 4.94 -21.32 6.36
N GLY A 83 4.37 -21.14 5.17
CA GLY A 83 3.16 -21.86 4.76
C GLY A 83 1.93 -21.48 5.59
N PHE A 84 1.95 -20.31 6.25
CA PHE A 84 0.84 -19.82 7.04
C PHE A 84 -0.35 -19.54 6.12
N LEU A 85 -1.35 -20.41 6.16
CA LEU A 85 -2.66 -20.16 5.57
C LEU A 85 -3.44 -19.32 6.58
N PRO A 86 -3.87 -18.08 6.25
CA PRO A 86 -4.73 -17.33 7.14
C PRO A 86 -5.98 -18.17 7.44
N ASP A 87 -6.30 -18.30 8.73
CA ASP A 87 -7.43 -19.11 9.19
C ASP A 87 -8.68 -18.80 8.37
N ARG A 88 -9.36 -19.86 7.90
CA ARG A 88 -10.58 -19.82 7.07
C ARG A 88 -11.67 -18.86 7.59
N LEU A 89 -11.61 -18.46 8.86
CA LEU A 89 -12.50 -17.49 9.50
C LEU A 89 -12.55 -16.13 8.79
N ASN A 90 -11.47 -15.66 8.17
CA ASN A 90 -11.49 -14.37 7.46
C ASN A 90 -12.25 -14.41 6.12
N HIS A 91 -12.49 -15.60 5.55
CA HIS A 91 -13.24 -15.72 4.28
C HIS A 91 -14.76 -15.71 4.47
N GLY A 92 -15.26 -15.97 5.69
CA GLY A 92 -16.69 -16.10 5.99
C GLY A 92 -17.33 -14.91 6.73
N LEU A 93 -16.53 -13.99 7.28
CA LEU A 93 -17.07 -12.95 8.16
C LEU A 93 -17.74 -11.77 7.43
N TYR A 94 -17.57 -11.63 6.11
CA TYR A 94 -17.96 -10.39 5.41
C TYR A 94 -18.50 -10.62 3.98
N ARG A 95 -19.38 -11.61 3.83
CA ARG A 95 -20.39 -11.58 2.76
C ARG A 95 -21.38 -10.46 3.02
#